data_AF-A0A947G192-F1
#
_entry.id   AF-A0A947G192-F1
#
_cell.length_a   1.000
_cell.length_b   1.000
_cell.length_c   1.000
_cell.angle_alpha   90.00
_cell.angle_beta   90.00
_cell.angle_gamma   90.00
#
_symmetry.space_group_name_H-M   'P 1'
#
loop_
_entity.id
_entity.type
_entity.pdbx_description
1 polymer ?
#
loop_
_entity_poly.entity_id
_entity_poly.type
_entity_poly.pdbx_seq_one_letter_code
_entity_poly.pdbx_strand_id
1 'polypeptide(L)'
;MDHDPLQLLLRRAAKRERGQRGLRWSGVGLAAGLAGAAVLLIVDRITGLRVPVGWFLALPLTGAAIATLLGVTRRTSPSEIARRLDRRWRLQDRLATAAAVAAGRERPYDPGFAALVARDAEDVSTRLDVRGATPLRPPVTWGYGLLGAVLLALGVWLIPSAGSAADADAVATTASGPDPVAERQLTAETLSAVVDDLSEEPIPEEAADEVDAIAALADQLASGDADADARASRIESAARLTELAEEVAERAERDAESADALARRFARMPPPGGDATDAERALQEALRRGDFERAAETLEDLLAQREGMSEDDRAAAAQTLREISRAATPAETDTLPEATDAIARALEDQGLDADAIDRLLDSDESNPTDTLSELLEEGVDEPVAQELARELADQRRADAADRQRERDAQSVADAFEEAADDLEDADTSPASEPDPVSEGENDPADETKPGQTPPAPDPTNPDATAAPERQPGDA
;
A
#
# COMPACT_ATOMS: atom_id res chain seq x y z
N MET A 1 8.40 -20.77 55.30
CA MET A 1 8.86 -19.36 55.27
C MET A 1 7.77 -18.58 54.57
N ASP A 2 6.80 -18.10 55.33
CA ASP A 2 5.69 -17.34 54.76
C ASP A 2 6.24 -15.98 54.34
N HIS A 3 6.19 -15.70 53.04
CA HIS A 3 6.61 -14.41 52.52
C HIS A 3 5.61 -13.36 53.00
N ASP A 4 6.08 -12.45 53.86
CA ASP A 4 5.33 -11.30 54.34
C ASP A 4 4.63 -10.59 53.13
N PRO A 5 3.29 -10.53 53.09
CA PRO A 5 2.52 -10.01 51.97
C PRO A 5 2.90 -8.56 51.64
N LEU A 6 3.31 -7.78 52.64
CA LEU A 6 3.83 -6.43 52.48
C LEU A 6 5.09 -6.41 51.61
N GLN A 7 6.02 -7.34 51.84
CA GLN A 7 7.26 -7.43 51.05
C GLN A 7 6.98 -7.81 49.60
N LEU A 8 6.01 -8.69 49.36
CA LEU A 8 5.60 -9.05 48.00
C LEU A 8 4.98 -7.86 47.26
N LEU A 9 4.11 -7.10 47.93
CA LEU A 9 3.52 -5.88 47.37
C LEU A 9 4.60 -4.84 47.04
N LEU A 10 5.51 -4.56 47.99
CA LEU A 10 6.58 -3.58 47.81
C LEU A 10 7.56 -4.02 46.71
N ARG A 11 7.88 -5.32 46.57
CA ARG A 11 8.71 -5.84 45.48
C ARG A 11 8.03 -5.67 44.11
N ARG A 12 6.73 -5.94 44.01
CA ARG A 12 5.95 -5.75 42.78
C ARG A 12 5.88 -4.27 42.38
N ALA A 13 5.61 -3.39 43.35
CA ALA A 13 5.62 -1.96 43.15
C ALA A 13 7.01 -1.45 42.74
N ALA A 14 8.09 -1.94 43.39
CA ALA A 14 9.46 -1.62 43.04
C ALA A 14 9.83 -2.01 41.60
N LYS A 15 9.42 -3.21 41.15
CA LYS A 15 9.67 -3.69 39.79
C LYS A 15 9.00 -2.78 38.76
N ARG A 16 7.73 -2.41 39.00
CA ARG A 16 6.98 -1.48 38.12
C ARG A 16 7.60 -0.09 38.10
N GLU A 17 8.00 0.43 39.26
CA GLU A 17 8.63 1.74 39.32
C GLU A 17 9.98 1.76 38.59
N ARG A 18 10.78 0.68 38.69
CA ARG A 18 12.01 0.54 37.89
C ARG A 18 11.71 0.55 36.40
N GLY A 19 10.66 -0.15 35.96
CA GLY A 19 10.21 -0.12 34.57
C GLY A 19 9.80 1.28 34.11
N GLN A 20 8.97 1.98 34.90
CA GLN A 20 8.55 3.35 34.58
C GLN A 20 9.73 4.33 34.58
N ARG A 21 10.70 4.16 35.47
CA ARG A 21 11.92 4.96 35.50
C ARG A 21 12.80 4.67 34.30
N GLY A 22 12.99 3.40 33.94
CA GLY A 22 13.67 2.99 32.71
C GLY A 22 13.05 3.67 31.49
N LEU A 23 11.71 3.62 31.39
CA LEU A 23 10.97 4.28 30.30
C LEU A 23 11.17 5.81 30.29
N ARG A 24 11.15 6.47 31.45
CA ARG A 24 11.43 7.92 31.54
C ARG A 24 12.83 8.28 31.08
N TRP A 25 13.83 7.53 31.54
CA TRP A 25 15.22 7.76 31.15
C TRP A 25 15.48 7.39 29.68
N SER A 26 14.79 6.38 29.14
CA SER A 26 14.89 6.02 27.72
C SER A 26 14.55 7.21 26.80
N GLY A 27 13.53 7.99 27.13
CA GLY A 27 13.16 9.18 26.34
C GLY A 27 14.24 10.27 26.41
N VAL A 28 14.89 10.45 27.55
CA VAL A 28 16.01 11.40 27.70
C VAL A 28 17.24 10.91 26.93
N GLY A 29 17.54 9.61 27.00
CA GLY A 29 18.63 8.99 26.27
C GLY A 29 18.43 9.05 24.76
N LEU A 30 17.20 8.82 24.30
CA LEU A 30 16.82 8.94 22.90
C LEU A 30 16.95 10.38 22.40
N ALA A 31 16.49 11.37 23.18
CA ALA A 31 16.68 12.78 22.85
C ALA A 31 18.16 13.19 22.79
N ALA A 32 18.98 12.72 23.74
CA ALA A 32 20.42 12.97 23.72
C ALA A 32 21.12 12.28 22.53
N GLY A 33 20.72 11.06 22.18
CA GLY A 33 21.25 10.34 21.03
C GLY A 33 20.83 10.96 19.69
N LEU A 34 19.60 11.47 19.59
CA LEU A 34 19.13 12.25 18.43
C LEU A 34 19.90 13.57 18.29
N ALA A 35 20.15 14.28 19.39
CA ALA A 35 20.99 15.48 19.35
C ALA A 35 22.41 15.13 18.87
N GLY A 36 22.98 14.01 19.33
CA GLY A 36 24.26 13.50 18.83
C GLY A 36 24.23 13.15 17.34
N ALA A 37 23.18 12.48 16.86
CA ALA A 37 23.00 12.14 15.46
C ALA A 37 22.80 13.38 14.58
N ALA A 38 22.10 14.41 15.07
CA ALA A 38 21.94 15.69 14.38
C ALA A 38 23.28 16.44 14.26
N VAL A 39 24.09 16.45 15.34
CA VAL A 39 25.46 17.01 15.28
C VAL A 39 26.33 16.22 14.29
N LEU A 40 26.24 14.89 14.31
CA LEU A 40 26.96 14.04 13.37
C LEU A 40 26.54 14.32 11.92
N LEU A 41 25.24 14.52 11.67
CA LEU A 41 24.72 14.90 10.36
C LEU A 41 25.29 16.24 9.91
N ILE A 42 25.30 17.26 10.78
CA ILE A 42 25.89 18.57 10.46
C ILE A 42 27.38 18.43 10.13
N VAL A 43 28.14 17.66 10.90
CA VAL A 43 29.57 17.41 10.66
C VAL A 43 29.77 16.66 9.34
N ASP A 44 29.01 15.60 9.09
CA ASP A 44 29.03 14.84 7.84
C ASP A 44 28.78 15.75 6.63
N ARG A 45 27.85 16.70 6.74
CA ARG A 45 27.53 17.65 5.67
C ARG A 45 28.58 18.73 5.47
N ILE A 46 29.22 19.22 6.53
CA ILE A 46 30.29 20.22 6.42
C ILE A 46 31.60 19.61 5.92
N THR A 47 31.90 18.36 6.31
CA THR A 47 33.19 17.71 6.04
C THR A 47 33.17 16.73 4.88
N GLY A 48 32.00 16.25 4.46
CA GLY A 48 31.86 15.22 3.43
C GLY A 48 32.30 13.82 3.89
N LEU A 49 32.21 13.52 5.19
CA LEU A 49 32.75 12.29 5.79
C LEU A 49 32.07 10.98 5.34
N ARG A 50 30.96 11.05 4.58
CA ARG A 50 30.15 9.92 4.07
C ARG A 50 29.87 8.89 5.17
N VAL A 51 29.33 9.36 6.29
CA VAL A 51 28.96 8.50 7.42
C VAL A 51 27.86 7.51 6.99
N PRO A 52 28.04 6.18 7.20
CA PRO A 52 27.03 5.19 6.86
C PRO A 52 25.70 5.46 7.59
N VAL A 53 24.58 5.29 6.87
CA VAL A 53 23.23 5.62 7.39
C VAL A 53 22.91 4.92 8.72
N GLY A 54 23.45 3.71 8.92
CA GLY A 54 23.31 2.95 10.17
C GLY A 54 23.77 3.69 11.43
N TRP A 55 24.72 4.62 11.34
CA TRP A 55 25.18 5.41 12.50
C TRP A 55 24.13 6.39 13.02
N PHE A 56 23.30 6.94 12.12
CA PHE A 56 22.20 7.84 12.51
C PHE A 56 21.10 7.11 13.28
N LEU A 57 20.93 5.80 13.06
CA LEU A 57 20.03 4.95 13.84
C LEU A 57 20.71 4.41 15.11
N ALA A 58 22.00 4.06 15.03
CA ALA A 58 22.73 3.48 16.16
C ALA A 58 22.84 4.45 17.35
N LEU A 59 23.10 5.74 17.10
CA LEU A 59 23.23 6.75 18.16
C LEU A 59 21.99 6.93 19.05
N PRO A 60 20.77 7.16 18.51
CA PRO A 60 19.57 7.27 19.34
C PRO A 60 19.22 5.97 20.06
N LEU A 61 19.42 4.81 19.42
CA LEU A 61 19.14 3.51 20.03
C LEU A 61 20.10 3.20 21.18
N THR A 62 21.40 3.45 21.00
CA THR A 62 22.41 3.26 22.05
C THR A 62 22.20 4.26 23.19
N GLY A 63 21.88 5.53 22.90
CA GLY A 63 21.52 6.53 23.91
C GLY A 63 20.31 6.10 24.75
N ALA A 64 19.25 5.61 24.10
CA ALA A 64 18.06 5.09 24.77
C ALA A 64 18.38 3.86 25.64
N ALA A 65 19.20 2.92 25.12
CA ALA A 65 19.60 1.71 25.83
C ALA A 65 20.43 2.04 27.09
N ILE A 66 21.45 2.90 26.96
CA ILE A 66 22.31 3.33 28.08
C ILE A 66 21.47 4.05 29.15
N ALA A 67 20.60 4.97 28.75
CA ALA A 67 19.77 5.69 29.71
C ALA A 67 18.75 4.78 30.40
N THR A 68 18.18 3.80 29.69
CA THR A 68 17.31 2.78 30.28
C THR A 68 18.06 1.97 31.32
N LEU A 69 19.27 1.51 31.01
CA LEU A 69 20.13 0.76 31.92
C LEU A 69 20.47 1.58 33.17
N LEU A 70 20.88 2.83 33.01
CA LEU A 70 21.13 3.77 34.12
C LEU A 70 19.86 4.03 34.95
N GLY A 71 18.69 4.12 34.31
CA GLY A 71 17.41 4.30 34.97
C GLY A 71 16.99 3.10 35.83
N VAL A 72 17.24 1.88 35.34
CA VAL A 72 16.86 0.63 36.03
C VAL A 72 17.84 0.28 37.16
N THR A 73 19.13 0.59 37.00
CA THR A 73 20.18 0.29 37.98
C THR A 73 20.10 1.16 39.24
N ARG A 74 19.49 2.35 39.17
CA ARG A 74 19.25 3.20 40.35
C ARG A 74 18.25 2.56 41.30
N ARG A 75 18.75 2.04 42.43
CA ARG A 75 17.95 1.42 43.49
C ARG A 75 17.07 2.46 44.19
N THR A 76 15.75 2.26 44.16
CA THR A 76 14.81 3.01 45.01
C THR A 76 14.72 2.36 46.38
N SER A 77 14.77 3.17 47.44
CA SER A 77 14.51 2.65 48.80
C SER A 77 13.06 2.15 48.91
N PRO A 78 12.82 0.98 49.51
CA PRO A 78 11.46 0.48 49.79
C PRO A 78 10.57 1.49 50.53
N SER A 79 11.16 2.28 51.44
CA SER A 79 10.47 3.34 52.18
C SER A 79 10.01 4.51 51.32
N GLU A 80 10.66 4.76 50.18
CA GLU A 80 10.22 5.80 49.24
C GLU A 80 9.04 5.30 48.39
N ILE A 81 9.08 4.02 47.99
CA ILE A 81 7.99 3.37 47.26
C ILE A 81 6.73 3.34 48.12
N ALA A 82 6.86 2.94 49.38
CA ALA A 82 5.76 2.93 50.34
C ALA A 82 5.13 4.33 50.48
N ARG A 83 5.94 5.38 50.70
CA ARG A 83 5.48 6.78 50.76
C ARG A 83 4.80 7.27 49.48
N ARG A 84 5.16 6.76 48.31
CA ARG A 84 4.49 7.10 47.05
C ARG A 84 3.14 6.41 46.91
N LEU A 85 3.06 5.14 47.32
CA LEU A 85 1.80 4.39 47.37
C LEU A 85 0.83 5.05 48.37
N ASP A 86 1.32 5.42 49.55
CA ASP A 86 0.52 6.09 50.57
C ASP A 86 -0.04 7.43 50.07
N ARG A 87 0.79 8.26 49.42
CA ARG A 87 0.33 9.54 48.86
C ARG A 87 -0.70 9.36 47.75
N ARG A 88 -0.55 8.35 46.90
CA ARG A 88 -1.45 8.13 45.76
C ARG A 88 -2.82 7.61 46.19
N TRP A 89 -2.86 6.76 47.22
CA TRP A 89 -4.09 6.17 47.75
C TRP A 89 -4.59 6.85 49.03
N ARG A 90 -3.93 7.94 49.44
CA ARG A 90 -4.25 8.72 50.66
C ARG A 90 -4.27 7.85 51.94
N LEU A 91 -3.35 6.90 52.05
CA LEU A 91 -3.28 5.93 53.15
C LEU A 91 -2.63 6.48 54.44
N GLN A 92 -2.37 7.79 54.52
CA GLN A 92 -1.82 8.46 55.72
C GLN A 92 -0.55 7.77 56.28
N ASP A 93 0.42 7.47 55.40
CA ASP A 93 1.72 6.86 55.77
C ASP A 93 1.67 5.48 56.45
N ARG A 94 0.56 4.74 56.33
CA ARG A 94 0.43 3.37 56.88
C ARG A 94 1.49 2.42 56.33
N LEU A 95 1.68 2.39 55.00
CA LEU A 95 2.69 1.51 54.39
C LEU A 95 4.11 1.98 54.68
N ALA A 96 4.34 3.29 54.73
CA ALA A 96 5.62 3.88 55.04
C ALA A 96 6.07 3.57 56.48
N THR A 97 5.15 3.71 57.44
CA THR A 97 5.37 3.33 58.85
C THR A 97 5.66 1.84 58.96
N ALA A 98 4.88 0.98 58.30
CA ALA A 98 5.12 -0.46 58.29
C ALA A 98 6.47 -0.85 57.69
N ALA A 99 6.85 -0.22 56.57
CA ALA A 99 8.16 -0.43 55.95
C ALA A 99 9.32 0.07 56.84
N ALA A 100 9.11 1.14 57.60
CA ALA A 100 10.12 1.68 58.53
C ALA A 100 10.31 0.76 59.75
N VAL A 101 9.21 0.28 60.35
CA VAL A 101 9.22 -0.68 61.45
C VAL A 101 9.87 -2.00 61.01
N ALA A 102 9.49 -2.53 59.84
CA ALA A 102 10.07 -3.76 59.29
C ALA A 102 11.56 -3.62 58.94
N ALA A 103 12.02 -2.41 58.59
CA ALA A 103 13.44 -2.17 58.30
C ALA A 103 14.32 -2.06 59.55
N GLY A 104 13.73 -1.92 60.75
CA GLY A 104 14.45 -1.87 62.03
C GLY A 104 15.50 -0.75 62.14
N ARG A 105 15.37 0.33 61.36
CA ARG A 105 16.38 1.41 61.26
C ARG A 105 16.27 2.47 62.35
N GLU A 106 15.11 2.56 62.97
CA GLU A 106 14.84 3.43 64.11
C GLU A 106 14.62 2.52 65.32
N ARG A 107 14.96 3.01 66.52
CA ARG A 107 15.06 2.27 67.81
C ARG A 107 14.06 1.12 67.96
N PRO A 108 14.40 0.06 68.75
CA PRO A 108 13.52 -1.09 68.95
C PRO A 108 12.10 -0.62 69.31
N TYR A 109 11.16 -0.84 68.38
CA TYR A 109 9.76 -0.56 68.62
C TYR A 109 9.20 -1.58 69.61
N ASP A 110 8.20 -1.16 70.39
CA ASP A 110 7.45 -2.09 71.23
C ASP A 110 6.89 -3.23 70.36
N PRO A 111 7.10 -4.52 70.71
CA PRO A 111 6.63 -5.65 69.92
C PRO A 111 5.12 -5.63 69.68
N GLY A 112 4.32 -5.11 70.61
CA GLY A 112 2.88 -4.94 70.45
C GLY A 112 2.54 -3.95 69.33
N PHE A 113 3.19 -2.78 69.33
CA PHE A 113 3.05 -1.79 68.26
C PHE A 113 3.49 -2.35 66.89
N ALA A 114 4.62 -3.04 66.84
CA ALA A 114 5.13 -3.63 65.59
C ALA A 114 4.14 -4.66 65.00
N ALA A 115 3.52 -5.48 65.84
CA ALA A 115 2.50 -6.44 65.41
C ALA A 115 1.22 -5.75 64.89
N LEU A 116 0.79 -4.65 65.53
CA LEU A 116 -0.37 -3.87 65.07
C LEU A 116 -0.14 -3.22 63.71
N VAL A 117 1.03 -2.61 63.52
CA VAL A 117 1.40 -1.97 62.24
C VAL A 117 1.55 -3.02 61.12
N ALA A 118 2.12 -4.18 61.43
CA ALA A 118 2.23 -5.27 60.47
C ALA A 118 0.85 -5.77 60.00
N ARG A 119 -0.09 -5.94 60.92
CA ARG A 119 -1.46 -6.38 60.61
C ARG A 119 -2.24 -5.33 59.80
N ASP A 120 -2.14 -4.05 60.14
CA ASP A 120 -2.78 -2.97 59.36
C ASP A 120 -2.20 -2.90 57.93
N ALA A 121 -0.89 -3.09 57.78
CA ALA A 121 -0.24 -3.12 56.48
C ALA A 121 -0.69 -4.33 55.63
N GLU A 122 -0.90 -5.50 56.24
CA GLU A 122 -1.44 -6.67 55.58
C GLU A 122 -2.86 -6.41 55.06
N ASP A 123 -3.75 -5.91 55.92
CA ASP A 123 -5.14 -5.56 55.56
C ASP A 123 -5.19 -4.53 54.42
N VAL A 124 -4.33 -3.52 54.45
CA VAL A 124 -4.22 -2.51 53.38
C VAL A 124 -3.64 -3.11 52.10
N SER A 125 -2.64 -4.00 52.21
CA SER A 125 -1.97 -4.60 51.06
C SER A 125 -2.88 -5.49 50.20
N THR A 126 -3.83 -6.19 50.82
CA THR A 126 -4.77 -7.07 50.11
C THR A 126 -5.79 -6.30 49.28
N ARG A 127 -6.08 -5.05 49.64
CA ARG A 127 -7.07 -4.19 48.95
C ARG A 127 -6.45 -3.32 47.87
N LEU A 128 -5.13 -3.18 47.83
CA LEU A 128 -4.44 -2.29 46.91
C LEU A 128 -4.12 -2.97 45.58
N ASP A 129 -4.69 -2.43 44.49
CA ASP A 129 -4.23 -2.76 43.16
C ASP A 129 -2.95 -1.97 42.81
N VAL A 130 -1.82 -2.69 42.77
CA VAL A 130 -0.52 -2.14 42.37
C VAL A 130 -0.56 -1.62 40.92
N ARG A 131 -1.41 -2.18 40.05
CA ARG A 131 -1.52 -1.77 38.65
C ARG A 131 -2.15 -0.38 38.51
N GLY A 132 -3.27 -0.13 39.18
CA GLY A 132 -3.88 1.20 39.25
C GLY A 132 -3.00 2.25 39.93
N ALA A 133 -2.16 1.85 40.89
CA ALA A 133 -1.25 2.73 41.61
C ALA A 133 -0.10 3.27 40.73
N THR A 134 0.30 2.54 39.71
CA THR A 134 1.46 2.91 38.88
C THR A 134 1.17 2.62 37.41
N PRO A 135 0.26 3.40 36.77
CA PRO A 135 -0.01 3.24 35.35
C PRO A 135 1.26 3.56 34.57
N LEU A 136 1.59 2.67 33.64
CA LEU A 136 2.64 2.89 32.66
C LEU A 136 2.12 3.94 31.69
N ARG A 137 2.52 5.19 31.89
CA ARG A 137 2.27 6.28 30.95
C ARG A 137 3.56 6.59 30.22
N PRO A 138 3.58 6.63 28.87
CA PRO A 138 4.72 7.12 28.15
C PRO A 138 4.99 8.56 28.61
N PRO A 139 6.25 8.90 28.95
CA PRO A 139 6.58 10.26 29.34
C PRO A 139 6.46 11.19 28.13
N VAL A 140 6.17 12.47 28.37
CA VAL A 140 6.13 13.50 27.31
C VAL A 140 7.46 13.56 26.52
N THR A 141 8.57 13.17 27.14
CA THR A 141 9.89 13.08 26.49
C THR A 141 9.94 12.12 25.31
N TRP A 142 9.06 11.10 25.24
CA TRP A 142 8.96 10.24 24.06
C TRP A 142 8.37 10.98 22.86
N GLY A 143 7.44 11.92 23.07
CA GLY A 143 6.90 12.74 21.99
C GLY A 143 7.97 13.60 21.34
N TYR A 144 8.83 14.26 22.13
CA TYR A 144 9.98 15.00 21.60
C TYR A 144 11.00 14.10 20.90
N GLY A 145 11.16 12.86 21.38
CA GLY A 145 11.98 11.85 20.74
C GLY A 145 11.47 11.45 19.35
N LEU A 146 10.18 11.16 19.22
CA LEU A 146 9.56 10.84 17.93
C LEU A 146 9.64 12.01 16.95
N LEU A 147 9.32 13.23 17.41
CA LEU A 147 9.43 14.43 16.60
C LEU A 147 10.88 14.65 16.12
N GLY A 148 11.87 14.49 17.02
CA GLY A 148 13.27 14.61 16.65
C GLY A 148 13.73 13.54 15.66
N ALA A 149 13.20 12.30 15.75
CA ALA A 149 13.50 11.24 14.80
C ALA A 149 12.92 11.55 13.40
N VAL A 150 11.70 12.07 13.33
CA VAL A 150 11.07 12.51 12.06
C VAL A 150 11.88 13.65 11.44
N LEU A 151 12.25 14.67 12.23
CA LEU A 151 13.07 15.78 11.75
C LEU A 151 14.45 15.32 11.28
N LEU A 152 15.04 14.33 11.95
CA LEU A 152 16.33 13.78 11.56
C LEU A 152 16.24 12.97 10.27
N ALA A 153 15.20 12.16 10.10
CA ALA A 153 14.93 11.44 8.85
C ALA A 153 14.72 12.43 7.69
N LEU A 154 13.91 13.47 7.92
CA LEU A 154 13.69 14.53 6.94
C LEU A 154 14.99 15.27 6.62
N GLY A 155 15.83 15.56 7.61
CA GLY A 155 17.13 16.19 7.40
C GLY A 155 18.11 15.32 6.61
N VAL A 156 18.08 14.00 6.78
CA VAL A 156 18.88 13.05 6.00
C VAL A 156 18.41 12.99 4.55
N TRP A 157 17.09 13.04 4.32
CA TRP A 157 16.47 12.93 3.00
C TRP A 157 16.51 14.24 2.20
N LEU A 158 16.13 15.36 2.82
CA LEU A 158 15.92 16.65 2.16
C LEU A 158 17.21 17.44 1.93
N ILE A 159 18.26 17.19 2.71
CA ILE A 159 19.55 17.86 2.54
C ILE A 159 20.36 16.98 1.58
N PRO A 160 20.57 17.36 0.31
CA PRO A 160 21.52 16.68 -0.56
C PRO A 160 22.94 16.80 0.01
N SER A 161 23.79 15.79 -0.18
CA SER A 161 25.15 15.82 0.38
C SER A 161 25.95 16.86 -0.38
N ALA A 162 26.65 17.77 0.31
CA ALA A 162 27.47 18.78 -0.37
C ALA A 162 28.55 18.17 -1.30
N GLY A 163 28.83 16.87 -1.12
CA GLY A 163 29.65 16.08 -2.04
C GLY A 163 29.02 15.80 -3.40
N SER A 164 27.69 15.87 -3.56
CA SER A 164 27.03 15.63 -4.85
C SER A 164 27.31 16.74 -5.87
N ALA A 165 27.64 17.96 -5.43
CA ALA A 165 28.07 19.03 -6.33
C ALA A 165 29.51 18.83 -6.82
N ALA A 166 30.40 18.31 -5.96
CA ALA A 166 31.77 17.96 -6.35
C ALA A 166 31.82 16.67 -7.20
N ASP A 167 30.92 15.72 -6.94
CA ASP A 167 30.69 14.57 -7.81
C ASP A 167 30.01 14.99 -9.13
N ALA A 168 29.16 16.03 -9.15
CA ALA A 168 28.64 16.60 -10.40
C ALA A 168 29.72 17.29 -11.24
N ASP A 169 30.71 17.95 -10.63
CA ASP A 169 31.88 18.48 -11.34
C ASP A 169 32.87 17.38 -11.77
N ALA A 170 33.01 16.31 -10.98
CA ALA A 170 33.76 15.12 -11.37
C ALA A 170 33.05 14.35 -12.50
N VAL A 171 31.72 14.28 -12.49
CA VAL A 171 30.91 13.74 -13.59
C VAL A 171 30.92 14.70 -14.78
N ALA A 172 31.03 16.02 -14.60
CA ALA A 172 31.21 16.97 -15.69
C ALA A 172 32.62 16.94 -16.31
N THR A 173 33.65 16.51 -15.56
CA THR A 173 34.99 16.24 -16.11
C THR A 173 35.17 14.79 -16.59
N THR A 174 34.29 13.88 -16.17
CA THR A 174 34.09 12.56 -16.79
C THR A 174 32.99 12.59 -17.87
N ALA A 175 32.39 13.76 -18.15
CA ALA A 175 31.51 14.03 -19.29
C ALA A 175 32.31 14.24 -20.59
N SER A 176 33.47 13.57 -20.70
CA SER A 176 33.64 12.65 -21.82
C SER A 176 32.84 11.38 -21.52
N GLY A 177 31.53 11.55 -21.32
CA GLY A 177 30.60 10.47 -21.05
C GLY A 177 30.59 9.51 -22.24
N PRO A 178 29.90 8.35 -22.11
CA PRO A 178 29.58 7.56 -23.29
C PRO A 178 29.08 8.51 -24.38
N ASP A 179 29.61 8.33 -25.58
CA ASP A 179 29.30 9.11 -26.77
C ASP A 179 27.80 9.47 -26.75
N PRO A 180 27.37 10.75 -26.78
CA PRO A 180 25.95 11.10 -26.78
C PRO A 180 25.18 10.44 -27.93
N VAL A 181 25.89 9.86 -28.90
CA VAL A 181 25.36 8.94 -29.91
C VAL A 181 24.96 7.57 -29.33
N ALA A 182 25.75 7.00 -28.41
CA ALA A 182 25.49 5.70 -27.78
C ALA A 182 24.27 5.72 -26.84
N GLU A 183 24.07 6.80 -26.09
CA GLU A 183 22.88 6.94 -25.22
C GLU A 183 21.59 7.10 -26.05
N ARG A 184 21.69 7.79 -27.19
CA ARG A 184 20.59 7.87 -28.18
C ARG A 184 20.28 6.53 -28.80
N GLN A 185 21.31 5.75 -29.14
CA GLN A 185 21.13 4.40 -29.68
C GLN A 185 20.44 3.49 -28.67
N LEU A 186 20.85 3.52 -27.40
CA LEU A 186 20.19 2.73 -26.35
C LEU A 186 18.73 3.14 -26.13
N THR A 187 18.43 4.44 -26.19
CA THR A 187 17.06 4.96 -26.04
C THR A 187 16.19 4.59 -27.24
N ALA A 188 16.74 4.69 -28.46
CA ALA A 188 16.04 4.27 -29.67
C ALA A 188 15.82 2.75 -29.72
N GLU A 189 16.79 1.95 -29.27
CA GLU A 189 16.69 0.49 -29.20
C GLU A 189 15.65 0.04 -28.17
N THR A 190 15.58 0.71 -27.01
CA THR A 190 14.52 0.44 -26.01
C THR A 190 13.14 0.84 -26.49
N LEU A 191 12.99 1.99 -27.16
CA LEU A 191 11.72 2.40 -27.77
C LEU A 191 11.29 1.45 -28.89
N SER A 192 12.22 1.03 -29.77
CA SER A 192 11.93 0.06 -30.84
C SER A 192 11.50 -1.28 -30.27
N ALA A 193 12.15 -1.76 -29.21
CA ALA A 193 11.78 -3.02 -28.57
C ALA A 193 10.37 -2.97 -27.96
N VAL A 194 9.97 -1.83 -27.39
CA VAL A 194 8.60 -1.64 -26.85
C VAL A 194 7.58 -1.58 -27.99
N VAL A 195 7.88 -0.89 -29.08
CA VAL A 195 6.99 -0.83 -30.26
C VAL A 195 6.82 -2.22 -30.89
N ASP A 196 7.90 -2.99 -31.02
CA ASP A 196 7.85 -4.36 -31.54
C ASP A 196 6.99 -5.26 -30.65
N ASP A 197 7.17 -5.20 -29.32
CA ASP A 197 6.39 -5.99 -28.34
C ASP A 197 4.89 -5.63 -28.40
N LEU A 198 4.56 -4.34 -28.50
CA LEU A 198 3.18 -3.87 -28.66
C LEU A 198 2.56 -4.29 -30.00
N SER A 199 3.37 -4.36 -31.07
CA SER A 199 2.89 -4.70 -32.42
C SER A 199 2.55 -6.18 -32.61
N GLU A 200 3.03 -7.06 -31.72
CA GLU A 200 2.72 -8.49 -31.75
C GLU A 200 1.33 -8.80 -31.15
N GLU A 201 0.81 -7.93 -30.29
CA GLU A 201 -0.54 -8.05 -29.74
C GLU A 201 -1.57 -7.29 -30.61
N PRO A 202 -2.81 -7.79 -30.74
CA PRO A 202 -3.87 -7.07 -31.47
C PRO A 202 -4.24 -5.78 -30.72
N ILE A 203 -3.59 -4.68 -31.10
CA ILE A 203 -3.83 -3.36 -30.53
C ILE A 203 -5.20 -2.82 -30.99
N PRO A 204 -6.02 -2.23 -30.09
CA PRO A 204 -7.20 -1.48 -30.48
C PRO A 204 -6.86 -0.38 -31.49
N GLU A 205 -7.74 -0.13 -32.47
CA GLU A 205 -7.52 0.86 -33.55
C GLU A 205 -7.18 2.27 -32.99
N GLU A 206 -7.68 2.59 -31.81
CA GLU A 206 -7.43 3.86 -31.09
C GLU A 206 -5.97 4.00 -30.60
N ALA A 207 -5.34 2.91 -30.19
CA ALA A 207 -3.95 2.92 -29.71
C ALA A 207 -2.93 2.72 -30.85
N ALA A 208 -3.39 2.34 -32.05
CA ALA A 208 -2.52 2.19 -33.22
C ALA A 208 -1.88 3.53 -33.62
N ASP A 209 -2.63 4.63 -33.59
CA ASP A 209 -2.12 5.97 -33.91
C ASP A 209 -1.04 6.44 -32.92
N GLU A 210 -1.15 6.06 -31.65
CA GLU A 210 -0.16 6.38 -30.61
C GLU A 210 1.12 5.56 -30.77
N VAL A 211 0.99 4.27 -31.08
CA VAL A 211 2.14 3.39 -31.35
C VAL A 211 2.90 3.87 -32.58
N ASP A 212 2.20 4.28 -33.64
CA ASP A 212 2.79 4.88 -34.82
C ASP A 212 3.52 6.20 -34.49
N ALA A 213 2.96 7.03 -33.61
CA ALA A 213 3.60 8.26 -33.16
C ALA A 213 4.88 7.99 -32.35
N ILE A 214 4.90 6.98 -31.49
CA ILE A 214 6.08 6.55 -30.73
C ILE A 214 7.15 5.97 -31.66
N ALA A 215 6.75 5.14 -32.63
CA ALA A 215 7.63 4.56 -33.64
C ALA A 215 8.32 5.66 -34.48
N ALA A 216 7.55 6.65 -34.95
CA ALA A 216 8.09 7.81 -35.67
C ALA A 216 9.10 8.61 -34.83
N LEU A 217 8.87 8.71 -33.52
CA LEU A 217 9.78 9.37 -32.58
C LEU A 217 11.09 8.58 -32.40
N ALA A 218 10.99 7.26 -32.31
CA ALA A 218 12.14 6.36 -32.22
C ALA A 218 13.03 6.46 -33.46
N ASP A 219 12.42 6.47 -34.65
CA ASP A 219 13.12 6.68 -35.94
C ASP A 219 13.79 8.05 -36.02
N GLN A 220 13.14 9.10 -35.51
CA GLN A 220 13.69 10.45 -35.47
C GLN A 220 14.87 10.57 -34.48
N LEU A 221 14.82 9.85 -33.35
CA LEU A 221 15.93 9.76 -32.40
C LEU A 221 17.11 8.96 -32.97
N ALA A 222 16.83 7.88 -33.73
CA ALA A 222 17.84 7.02 -34.33
C ALA A 222 18.58 7.67 -35.52
N SER A 223 17.87 8.44 -36.35
CA SER A 223 18.42 9.08 -37.56
C SER A 223 19.40 10.22 -37.28
N GLY A 224 19.36 10.81 -36.09
CA GLY A 224 20.39 11.76 -35.62
C GLY A 224 20.44 13.09 -36.38
N ASP A 225 19.43 13.41 -37.19
CA ASP A 225 19.37 14.65 -37.94
C ASP A 225 19.28 15.87 -37.00
N ALA A 226 20.32 16.69 -37.04
CA ALA A 226 20.58 17.77 -36.09
C ALA A 226 20.21 19.16 -36.65
N ASP A 227 19.21 19.23 -37.52
CA ASP A 227 18.72 20.51 -38.02
C ASP A 227 18.08 21.36 -36.91
N ALA A 228 18.10 22.68 -37.08
CA ALA A 228 17.55 23.61 -36.09
C ALA A 228 16.06 23.34 -35.80
N ASP A 229 15.32 22.88 -36.80
CA ASP A 229 13.92 22.46 -36.68
C ASP A 229 13.79 21.19 -35.82
N ALA A 230 14.77 20.26 -35.88
CA ALA A 230 14.80 19.08 -35.03
C ALA A 230 14.96 19.41 -33.54
N ARG A 231 15.43 20.62 -33.17
CA ARG A 231 15.43 21.05 -31.76
C ARG A 231 14.04 21.46 -31.29
N ALA A 232 13.28 22.16 -32.14
CA ALA A 232 11.90 22.51 -31.84
C ALA A 232 11.02 21.26 -31.76
N SER A 233 11.13 20.36 -32.75
CA SER A 233 10.41 19.07 -32.74
C SER A 233 10.76 18.23 -31.51
N ARG A 234 12.02 18.19 -31.07
CA ARG A 234 12.39 17.45 -29.84
C ARG A 234 11.75 18.02 -28.58
N ILE A 235 11.64 19.34 -28.45
CA ILE A 235 11.00 19.96 -27.29
C ILE A 235 9.50 19.63 -27.30
N GLU A 236 8.87 19.67 -28.48
CA GLU A 236 7.46 19.30 -28.64
C GLU A 236 7.22 17.81 -28.36
N SER A 237 8.05 16.91 -28.90
CA SER A 237 8.03 15.48 -28.64
C SER A 237 8.23 15.15 -27.16
N ALA A 238 9.18 15.81 -26.49
CA ALA A 238 9.40 15.61 -25.06
C ALA A 238 8.21 16.10 -24.22
N ALA A 239 7.57 17.19 -24.63
CA ALA A 239 6.35 17.68 -24.00
C ALA A 239 5.20 16.67 -24.17
N ARG A 240 4.97 16.16 -25.39
CA ARG A 240 3.94 15.14 -25.66
C ARG A 240 4.18 13.83 -24.93
N LEU A 241 5.44 13.37 -24.84
CA LEU A 241 5.78 12.17 -24.05
C LEU A 241 5.53 12.38 -22.56
N THR A 242 5.75 13.60 -22.06
CA THR A 242 5.46 13.93 -20.65
C THR A 242 3.95 13.91 -20.41
N GLU A 243 3.18 14.49 -21.32
CA GLU A 243 1.70 14.48 -21.29
C GLU A 243 1.14 13.06 -21.36
N LEU A 244 1.62 12.22 -22.28
CA LEU A 244 1.21 10.82 -22.39
C LEU A 244 1.60 10.01 -21.13
N ALA A 245 2.79 10.25 -20.57
CA ALA A 245 3.21 9.58 -19.34
C ALA A 245 2.34 9.99 -18.14
N GLU A 246 1.91 11.24 -18.07
CA GLU A 246 0.97 11.74 -17.06
C GLU A 246 -0.42 11.13 -17.26
N GLU A 247 -0.91 11.06 -18.49
CA GLU A 247 -2.19 10.42 -18.84
C GLU A 247 -2.21 8.92 -18.48
N VAL A 248 -1.16 8.18 -18.81
CA VAL A 248 -1.02 6.76 -18.46
C VAL A 248 -0.94 6.58 -16.95
N ALA A 249 -0.22 7.45 -16.24
CA ALA A 249 -0.13 7.40 -14.78
C ALA A 249 -1.49 7.66 -14.12
N GLU A 250 -2.23 8.68 -14.58
CA GLU A 250 -3.58 8.96 -14.11
C GLU A 250 -4.55 7.82 -14.44
N ARG A 251 -4.46 7.22 -15.62
CA ARG A 251 -5.26 6.05 -16.00
C ARG A 251 -4.98 4.87 -15.08
N ALA A 252 -3.70 4.56 -14.83
CA ALA A 252 -3.32 3.49 -13.91
C ALA A 252 -3.80 3.73 -12.47
N GLU A 253 -3.77 4.97 -11.99
CA GLU A 253 -4.33 5.34 -10.69
C GLU A 253 -5.85 5.13 -10.64
N ARG A 254 -6.57 5.58 -11.68
CA ARG A 254 -8.01 5.36 -11.83
C ARG A 254 -8.39 3.88 -11.89
N ASP A 255 -7.63 3.08 -12.62
CA ASP A 255 -7.85 1.63 -12.71
C ASP A 255 -7.62 0.96 -11.36
N ALA A 256 -6.59 1.37 -10.61
CA ALA A 256 -6.33 0.87 -9.26
C ALA A 256 -7.43 1.25 -8.26
N GLU A 257 -7.96 2.46 -8.34
CA GLU A 257 -9.11 2.89 -7.51
C GLU A 257 -10.39 2.11 -7.85
N SER A 258 -10.62 1.84 -9.14
CA SER A 258 -11.75 1.05 -9.64
C SER A 258 -11.66 -0.40 -9.16
N ALA A 259 -10.47 -0.99 -9.25
CA ALA A 259 -10.15 -2.31 -8.72
C ALA A 259 -10.40 -2.41 -7.20
N ASP A 260 -9.95 -1.42 -6.42
CA ASP A 260 -10.17 -1.36 -4.96
C ASP A 260 -11.66 -1.18 -4.61
N ALA A 261 -12.40 -0.39 -5.39
CA ALA A 261 -13.85 -0.24 -5.23
C ALA A 261 -14.58 -1.57 -5.47
N LEU A 262 -14.24 -2.29 -6.55
CA LEU A 262 -14.77 -3.63 -6.84
C LEU A 262 -14.39 -4.64 -5.75
N ALA A 263 -13.12 -4.68 -5.33
CA ALA A 263 -12.66 -5.57 -4.27
C ALA A 263 -13.41 -5.32 -2.95
N ARG A 264 -13.61 -4.06 -2.56
CA ARG A 264 -14.43 -3.70 -1.38
C ARG A 264 -15.88 -4.15 -1.51
N ARG A 265 -16.42 -4.17 -2.72
CA ARG A 265 -17.77 -4.65 -2.98
C ARG A 265 -17.87 -6.16 -2.84
N PHE A 266 -16.96 -6.91 -3.46
CA PHE A 266 -16.87 -8.36 -3.30
C PHE A 266 -16.60 -8.75 -1.85
N ALA A 267 -15.79 -7.99 -1.11
CA ALA A 267 -15.53 -8.23 0.30
C ALA A 267 -16.79 -8.19 1.20
N ARG A 268 -17.84 -7.48 0.77
CA ARG A 268 -19.15 -7.42 1.47
C ARG A 268 -20.09 -8.57 1.10
N MET A 269 -19.79 -9.33 0.06
CA MET A 269 -20.55 -10.52 -0.31
C MET A 269 -20.52 -11.54 0.84
N PRO A 270 -21.65 -12.21 1.14
CA PRO A 270 -21.64 -13.30 2.11
C PRO A 270 -20.61 -14.36 1.68
N PRO A 271 -19.92 -15.01 2.64
CA PRO A 271 -19.03 -16.11 2.29
C PRO A 271 -19.82 -17.22 1.59
N PRO A 272 -19.14 -18.02 0.75
CA PRO A 272 -19.78 -19.10 0.01
C PRO A 272 -20.48 -20.07 0.97
N GLY A 273 -21.64 -20.59 0.54
CA GLY A 273 -22.41 -21.58 1.30
C GLY A 273 -21.60 -22.84 1.58
N GLY A 274 -22.05 -23.65 2.55
CA GLY A 274 -21.37 -24.91 2.90
C GLY A 274 -21.33 -25.93 1.78
N ASP A 275 -22.21 -25.79 0.79
CA ASP A 275 -22.33 -26.67 -0.38
C ASP A 275 -21.48 -26.19 -1.57
N ALA A 276 -20.77 -25.06 -1.43
CA ALA A 276 -19.94 -24.52 -2.51
C ALA A 276 -18.73 -25.42 -2.81
N THR A 277 -18.42 -25.58 -4.09
CA THR A 277 -17.26 -26.35 -4.57
C THR A 277 -15.93 -25.69 -4.15
N ASP A 278 -14.82 -26.43 -4.19
CA ASP A 278 -13.50 -25.85 -3.87
C ASP A 278 -13.12 -24.73 -4.86
N ALA A 279 -13.51 -24.86 -6.13
CA ALA A 279 -13.27 -23.87 -7.18
C ALA A 279 -14.10 -22.59 -6.96
N GLU A 280 -15.40 -22.71 -6.65
CA GLU A 280 -16.24 -21.55 -6.30
C GLU A 280 -15.70 -20.79 -5.09
N ARG A 281 -15.25 -21.52 -4.07
CA ARG A 281 -14.65 -20.91 -2.86
C ARG A 281 -13.35 -20.20 -3.19
N ALA A 282 -12.53 -20.76 -4.08
CA ALA A 282 -11.30 -20.12 -4.53
C ALA A 282 -11.58 -18.85 -5.36
N LEU A 283 -12.55 -18.91 -6.27
CA LEU A 283 -12.98 -17.77 -7.10
C LEU A 283 -13.49 -16.62 -6.23
N GLN A 284 -14.43 -16.89 -5.33
CA GLN A 284 -14.96 -15.86 -4.43
C GLN A 284 -13.89 -15.29 -3.52
N GLU A 285 -12.96 -16.10 -3.01
CA GLU A 285 -11.90 -15.62 -2.15
C GLU A 285 -10.88 -14.74 -2.92
N ALA A 286 -10.57 -15.08 -4.18
CA ALA A 286 -9.72 -14.26 -5.05
C ALA A 286 -10.37 -12.88 -5.31
N LEU A 287 -11.66 -12.86 -5.69
CA LEU A 287 -12.43 -11.62 -5.90
C LEU A 287 -12.50 -10.77 -4.63
N ARG A 288 -12.69 -11.38 -3.45
CA ARG A 288 -12.74 -10.67 -2.15
C ARG A 288 -11.40 -10.06 -1.75
N ARG A 289 -10.28 -10.60 -2.24
CA ARG A 289 -8.94 -10.06 -2.00
C ARG A 289 -8.53 -9.01 -3.05
N GLY A 290 -9.32 -8.84 -4.12
CA GLY A 290 -8.93 -8.01 -5.27
C GLY A 290 -7.87 -8.66 -6.15
N ASP A 291 -7.72 -9.99 -6.10
CA ASP A 291 -6.78 -10.76 -6.92
C ASP A 291 -7.50 -11.22 -8.21
N PHE A 292 -7.69 -10.29 -9.14
CA PHE A 292 -8.48 -10.50 -10.35
C PHE A 292 -7.83 -11.47 -11.35
N GLU A 293 -6.49 -11.51 -11.40
CA GLU A 293 -5.73 -12.47 -12.21
C GLU A 293 -6.00 -13.89 -11.74
N ARG A 294 -5.87 -14.15 -10.43
CA ARG A 294 -6.20 -15.46 -9.83
C ARG A 294 -7.68 -15.82 -10.00
N ALA A 295 -8.57 -14.83 -9.96
CA ALA A 295 -10.00 -15.03 -10.19
C ALA A 295 -10.28 -15.48 -11.63
N ALA A 296 -9.64 -14.85 -12.62
CA ALA A 296 -9.75 -15.23 -14.02
C ALA A 296 -9.24 -16.66 -14.27
N GLU A 297 -8.06 -17.01 -13.74
CA GLU A 297 -7.52 -18.39 -13.81
C GLU A 297 -8.49 -19.41 -13.21
N THR A 298 -9.06 -19.10 -12.04
CA THR A 298 -9.99 -20.02 -11.35
C THR A 298 -11.31 -20.17 -12.10
N LEU A 299 -11.78 -19.11 -12.78
CA LEU A 299 -12.96 -19.15 -13.63
C LEU A 299 -12.70 -20.00 -14.88
N GLU A 300 -11.54 -19.84 -15.53
CA GLU A 300 -11.15 -20.68 -16.67
C GLU A 300 -11.06 -22.16 -16.27
N ASP A 301 -10.44 -22.46 -15.12
CA ASP A 301 -10.36 -23.82 -14.56
C ASP A 301 -11.76 -24.40 -14.26
N LEU A 302 -12.69 -23.57 -13.76
CA LEU A 302 -14.08 -23.95 -13.50
C LEU A 302 -14.80 -24.32 -14.81
N LEU A 303 -14.66 -23.49 -15.84
CA LEU A 303 -15.26 -23.70 -17.16
C LEU A 303 -14.66 -24.91 -17.87
N ALA A 304 -13.34 -25.13 -17.77
CA ALA A 304 -12.66 -26.31 -18.31
C ALA A 304 -13.13 -27.62 -17.66
N GLN A 305 -13.53 -27.57 -16.38
CA GLN A 305 -14.05 -28.73 -15.64
C GLN A 305 -15.54 -29.00 -15.89
N ARG A 306 -16.26 -28.16 -16.65
CA ARG A 306 -17.71 -28.24 -16.81
C ARG A 306 -18.21 -29.61 -17.28
N GLU A 307 -17.46 -30.30 -18.15
CA GLU A 307 -17.86 -31.60 -18.72
C GLU A 307 -17.86 -32.73 -17.67
N GLY A 308 -17.10 -32.55 -16.57
CA GLY A 308 -17.01 -33.50 -15.47
C GLY A 308 -17.92 -33.19 -14.28
N MET A 309 -18.59 -32.03 -14.28
CA MET A 309 -19.46 -31.60 -13.19
C MET A 309 -20.83 -32.29 -13.25
N SER A 310 -21.42 -32.56 -12.09
CA SER A 310 -22.81 -33.03 -12.05
C SER A 310 -23.77 -31.90 -12.47
N GLU A 311 -25.01 -32.23 -12.85
CA GLU A 311 -26.04 -31.24 -13.18
C GLU A 311 -26.30 -30.28 -12.00
N ASP A 312 -26.34 -30.84 -10.78
CA ASP A 312 -26.50 -30.05 -9.54
C ASP A 312 -25.32 -29.10 -9.31
N ASP A 313 -24.07 -29.55 -9.56
CA ASP A 313 -22.87 -28.70 -9.39
C ASP A 313 -22.81 -27.59 -10.44
N ARG A 314 -23.18 -27.88 -11.70
CA ARG A 314 -23.23 -26.86 -12.76
C ARG A 314 -24.26 -25.79 -12.46
N ALA A 315 -25.45 -26.18 -11.99
CA ALA A 315 -26.49 -25.25 -11.59
C ALA A 315 -26.05 -24.36 -10.40
N ALA A 316 -25.34 -24.93 -9.42
CA ALA A 316 -24.79 -24.18 -8.30
C ALA A 316 -23.69 -23.18 -8.73
N ALA A 317 -22.82 -23.59 -9.64
CA ALA A 317 -21.77 -22.74 -10.21
C ALA A 317 -22.38 -21.59 -11.02
N ALA A 318 -23.35 -21.87 -11.89
CA ALA A 318 -24.08 -20.84 -12.65
C ALA A 318 -24.81 -19.85 -11.74
N GLN A 319 -25.46 -20.34 -10.67
CA GLN A 319 -26.07 -19.45 -9.68
C GLN A 319 -25.03 -18.55 -9.01
N THR A 320 -23.87 -19.09 -8.66
CA THR A 320 -22.77 -18.32 -8.06
C THR A 320 -22.26 -17.23 -9.01
N LEU A 321 -22.06 -17.54 -10.29
CA LEU A 321 -21.64 -16.57 -11.30
C LEU A 321 -22.69 -15.45 -11.49
N ARG A 322 -23.99 -15.76 -11.48
CA ARG A 322 -25.06 -14.75 -11.50
C ARG A 322 -25.09 -13.88 -10.26
N GLU A 323 -24.78 -14.43 -9.09
CA GLU A 323 -24.66 -13.65 -7.86
C GLU A 323 -23.44 -12.70 -7.91
N ILE A 324 -22.32 -13.16 -8.49
CA ILE A 324 -21.13 -12.34 -8.74
C ILE A 324 -21.42 -11.23 -9.75
N SER A 325 -22.07 -11.55 -10.88
CA SER A 325 -22.51 -10.58 -11.90
C SER A 325 -23.38 -9.47 -11.29
N ARG A 326 -24.42 -9.84 -10.53
CA ARG A 326 -25.27 -8.87 -9.81
C ARG A 326 -24.50 -8.03 -8.79
N ALA A 327 -23.44 -8.58 -8.21
CA ALA A 327 -22.54 -7.87 -7.32
C ALA A 327 -21.47 -7.05 -8.04
N ALA A 328 -21.27 -7.21 -9.35
CA ALA A 328 -20.40 -6.39 -10.17
C ALA A 328 -21.13 -5.14 -10.70
N THR A 329 -22.39 -5.26 -11.15
CA THR A 329 -23.20 -4.15 -11.68
C THR A 329 -23.38 -3.03 -10.65
N PRO A 330 -22.85 -1.81 -10.82
CA PRO A 330 -22.94 -0.74 -9.82
C PRO A 330 -24.40 -0.56 -9.36
N ALA A 331 -24.61 -0.42 -8.06
CA ALA A 331 -25.91 0.04 -7.59
C ALA A 331 -26.02 1.49 -8.06
N GLU A 332 -27.02 1.83 -8.87
CA GLU A 332 -27.33 3.21 -9.28
C GLU A 332 -27.20 4.11 -8.05
N THR A 333 -26.07 4.80 -7.93
CA THR A 333 -25.81 5.67 -6.79
C THR A 333 -26.43 7.01 -7.12
N ASP A 334 -27.49 7.37 -6.39
CA ASP A 334 -28.19 8.66 -6.43
C ASP A 334 -27.30 9.87 -6.05
N THR A 335 -25.98 9.80 -6.20
CA THR A 335 -25.03 10.86 -5.80
C THR A 335 -24.80 11.91 -6.88
N LEU A 336 -25.05 11.58 -8.15
CA LEU A 336 -24.90 12.49 -9.29
C LEU A 336 -25.81 13.74 -9.26
N PRO A 337 -27.09 13.66 -8.85
CA PRO A 337 -27.99 14.82 -8.86
C PRO A 337 -27.52 15.96 -7.95
N GLU A 338 -26.83 15.67 -6.84
CA GLU A 338 -26.49 16.69 -5.83
C GLU A 338 -25.39 17.65 -6.30
N ALA A 339 -24.39 17.16 -7.03
CA ALA A 339 -23.28 17.98 -7.53
C ALA A 339 -23.74 18.85 -8.71
N THR A 340 -24.47 18.26 -9.66
CA THR A 340 -25.06 18.99 -10.80
C THR A 340 -26.03 20.06 -10.32
N ASP A 341 -26.87 19.77 -9.32
CA ASP A 341 -27.75 20.76 -8.69
C ASP A 341 -26.97 21.93 -8.03
N ALA A 342 -25.80 21.66 -7.45
CA ALA A 342 -24.98 22.68 -6.82
C ALA A 342 -24.39 23.64 -7.86
N ILE A 343 -23.88 23.11 -8.97
CA ILE A 343 -23.38 23.90 -10.10
C ILE A 343 -24.53 24.70 -10.74
N ALA A 344 -25.68 24.07 -10.98
CA ALA A 344 -26.84 24.75 -11.56
C ALA A 344 -27.27 25.97 -10.72
N ARG A 345 -27.30 25.84 -9.39
CA ARG A 345 -27.60 26.97 -8.49
C ARG A 345 -26.51 28.04 -8.53
N ALA A 346 -25.23 27.66 -8.62
CA ALA A 346 -24.14 28.63 -8.73
C ALA A 346 -24.23 29.45 -10.03
N LEU A 347 -24.60 28.81 -11.14
CA LEU A 347 -24.83 29.48 -12.42
C LEU A 347 -26.09 30.37 -12.38
N GLU A 348 -27.17 29.92 -11.73
CA GLU A 348 -28.37 30.72 -11.51
C GLU A 348 -28.08 31.99 -10.68
N ASP A 349 -27.24 31.86 -9.64
CA ASP A 349 -26.80 32.98 -8.80
C ASP A 349 -25.95 34.01 -9.58
N GLN A 350 -25.30 33.60 -10.68
CA GLN A 350 -24.61 34.51 -11.61
C GLN A 350 -25.53 35.13 -12.67
N GLY A 351 -26.82 34.79 -12.64
CA GLY A 351 -27.84 35.37 -13.52
C GLY A 351 -27.99 34.68 -14.88
N LEU A 352 -27.43 33.47 -15.06
CA LEU A 352 -27.73 32.66 -16.23
C LEU A 352 -29.20 32.20 -16.19
N ASP A 353 -29.84 32.20 -17.35
CA ASP A 353 -31.17 31.60 -17.48
C ASP A 353 -31.10 30.07 -17.52
N ALA A 354 -32.22 29.43 -17.21
CA ALA A 354 -32.30 27.98 -17.13
C ALA A 354 -31.96 27.26 -18.45
N ASP A 355 -32.23 27.88 -19.61
CA ASP A 355 -31.92 27.29 -20.92
C ASP A 355 -30.41 27.35 -21.21
N ALA A 356 -29.71 28.39 -20.76
CA ALA A 356 -28.25 28.48 -20.82
C ALA A 356 -27.57 27.48 -19.86
N ILE A 357 -28.12 27.30 -18.66
CA ILE A 357 -27.64 26.30 -17.70
C ILE A 357 -27.79 24.89 -18.27
N ASP A 358 -28.95 24.57 -18.84
CA ASP A 358 -29.22 23.25 -19.43
C ASP A 358 -28.27 22.97 -20.59
N ARG A 359 -28.03 23.94 -21.49
CA ARG A 359 -27.03 23.83 -22.57
C ARG A 359 -25.60 23.60 -22.05
N LEU A 360 -25.22 24.30 -20.98
CA LEU A 360 -23.91 24.14 -20.35
C LEU A 360 -23.78 22.80 -19.61
N LEU A 361 -24.86 22.20 -19.13
CA LEU A 361 -24.81 20.90 -18.48
C LEU A 361 -24.87 19.74 -19.49
N ASP A 362 -25.63 19.88 -20.57
CA ASP A 362 -25.80 18.86 -21.62
C ASP A 362 -24.70 18.87 -22.69
N SER A 363 -23.84 19.89 -22.73
CA SER A 363 -22.72 19.94 -23.68
C SER A 363 -21.66 18.89 -23.32
N ASP A 364 -21.69 17.75 -24.01
CA ASP A 364 -20.67 16.67 -23.89
C ASP A 364 -19.26 17.12 -24.36
N GLU A 365 -19.10 18.33 -24.92
CA GLU A 365 -17.79 18.82 -25.40
C GLU A 365 -16.83 19.12 -24.23
N SER A 366 -15.78 18.32 -24.15
CA SER A 366 -14.83 18.23 -23.02
C SER A 366 -13.85 19.40 -22.90
N ASN A 367 -13.96 20.43 -23.75
CA ASN A 367 -12.93 21.45 -23.80
C ASN A 367 -13.27 22.62 -22.85
N PRO A 368 -12.51 22.81 -21.75
CA PRO A 368 -12.75 23.91 -20.81
C PRO A 368 -12.68 25.29 -21.48
N THR A 369 -11.99 25.40 -22.62
CA THR A 369 -11.87 26.63 -23.40
C THR A 369 -13.19 27.04 -24.04
N ASP A 370 -13.97 26.06 -24.51
CA ASP A 370 -15.25 26.31 -25.18
C ASP A 370 -16.31 26.68 -24.13
N THR A 371 -16.32 25.98 -22.99
CA THR A 371 -17.16 26.32 -21.82
C THR A 371 -16.87 27.73 -21.31
N LEU A 372 -15.59 28.10 -21.20
CA LEU A 372 -15.19 29.45 -20.79
C LEU A 372 -15.69 30.50 -21.79
N SER A 373 -15.59 30.22 -23.09
CA SER A 373 -16.05 31.14 -24.13
C SER A 373 -17.56 31.34 -24.06
N GLU A 374 -18.34 30.28 -23.87
CA GLU A 374 -19.80 30.36 -23.73
C GLU A 374 -20.20 31.14 -22.47
N LEU A 375 -19.55 30.91 -21.32
CA LEU A 375 -19.79 31.67 -20.09
C LEU A 375 -19.48 33.17 -20.25
N LEU A 376 -18.42 33.52 -20.98
CA LEU A 376 -18.08 34.91 -21.30
C LEU A 376 -19.09 35.56 -22.26
N GLU A 377 -19.62 34.81 -23.22
CA GLU A 377 -20.67 35.28 -24.14
C GLU A 377 -21.99 35.56 -23.43
N GLU A 378 -22.33 34.74 -22.43
CA GLU A 378 -23.51 34.93 -21.56
C GLU A 378 -23.29 36.03 -20.48
N GLY A 379 -22.11 36.66 -20.46
CA GLY A 379 -21.83 37.85 -19.65
C GLY A 379 -21.33 37.57 -18.23
N VAL A 380 -20.84 36.35 -17.96
CA VAL A 380 -20.18 36.02 -16.68
C VAL A 380 -18.83 36.73 -16.58
N ASP A 381 -18.50 37.26 -15.41
CA ASP A 381 -17.21 37.88 -15.15
C ASP A 381 -16.06 36.88 -15.39
N GLU A 382 -15.04 37.28 -16.15
CA GLU A 382 -13.92 36.43 -16.58
C GLU A 382 -13.27 35.57 -15.46
N PRO A 383 -12.93 36.09 -14.26
CA PRO A 383 -12.36 35.24 -13.22
C PRO A 383 -13.34 34.19 -12.70
N VAL A 384 -14.64 34.50 -12.66
CA VAL A 384 -15.69 33.57 -12.22
C VAL A 384 -15.94 32.53 -13.31
N ALA A 385 -15.96 32.95 -14.59
CA ALA A 385 -16.10 32.05 -15.73
C ALA A 385 -14.93 31.04 -15.81
N GLN A 386 -13.70 31.46 -15.51
CA GLN A 386 -12.54 30.56 -15.47
C GLN A 386 -12.64 29.53 -14.33
N GLU A 387 -13.10 29.94 -13.15
CA GLU A 387 -13.28 29.03 -12.01
C GLU A 387 -14.40 28.02 -12.30
N LEU A 388 -15.55 28.49 -12.79
CA LEU A 388 -16.69 27.64 -13.15
C LEU A 388 -16.36 26.70 -14.31
N ALA A 389 -15.68 27.17 -15.36
CA ALA A 389 -15.28 26.31 -16.48
C ALA A 389 -14.33 25.19 -16.02
N ARG A 390 -13.44 25.48 -15.07
CA ARG A 390 -12.55 24.47 -14.48
C ARG A 390 -13.32 23.48 -13.62
N GLU A 391 -14.20 23.96 -12.75
CA GLU A 391 -15.05 23.10 -11.90
C GLU A 391 -15.95 22.19 -12.74
N LEU A 392 -16.56 22.74 -13.80
CA LEU A 392 -17.38 21.97 -14.74
C LEU A 392 -16.55 20.90 -15.47
N ALA A 393 -15.34 21.24 -15.92
CA ALA A 393 -14.44 20.29 -16.57
C ALA A 393 -13.99 19.17 -15.61
N ASP A 394 -13.67 19.51 -14.37
CA ASP A 394 -13.30 18.54 -13.33
C ASP A 394 -14.48 17.61 -13.00
N GLN A 395 -15.70 18.16 -12.90
CA GLN A 395 -16.90 17.36 -12.69
C GLN A 395 -17.20 16.44 -13.89
N ARG A 396 -17.12 16.94 -15.12
CA ARG A 396 -17.31 16.11 -16.33
C ARG A 396 -16.27 15.00 -16.44
N ARG A 397 -15.01 15.25 -16.07
CA ARG A 397 -13.98 14.19 -16.00
C ARG A 397 -14.35 13.13 -14.96
N ALA A 398 -14.85 13.55 -13.79
CA ALA A 398 -15.34 12.62 -12.79
C ALA A 398 -16.53 11.79 -13.31
N ASP A 399 -17.51 12.43 -13.96
CA ASP A 399 -18.68 11.77 -14.54
C ASP A 399 -18.30 10.81 -15.66
N ALA A 400 -17.37 11.20 -16.55
CA ALA A 400 -16.87 10.34 -17.60
C ALA A 400 -16.13 9.12 -17.03
N ALA A 401 -15.34 9.32 -15.97
CA ALA A 401 -14.69 8.23 -15.25
C ALA A 401 -15.72 7.31 -14.56
N ASP A 402 -16.80 7.86 -14.00
CA ASP A 402 -17.90 7.08 -13.41
C ASP A 402 -18.63 6.24 -14.46
N ARG A 403 -19.00 6.84 -15.60
CA ARG A 403 -19.65 6.12 -16.71
C ARG A 403 -18.73 5.04 -17.27
N GLN A 404 -17.43 5.30 -17.39
CA GLN A 404 -16.47 4.31 -17.85
C GLN A 404 -16.40 3.14 -16.86
N ARG A 405 -16.29 3.43 -15.55
CA ARG A 405 -16.35 2.40 -14.50
C ARG A 405 -17.64 1.58 -14.54
N GLU A 406 -18.77 2.21 -14.83
CA GLU A 406 -20.05 1.53 -14.98
C GLU A 406 -20.06 0.60 -16.19
N ARG A 407 -19.56 1.04 -17.35
CA ARG A 407 -19.41 0.18 -18.54
C ARG A 407 -18.45 -0.98 -18.27
N ASP A 408 -17.32 -0.74 -17.62
CA ASP A 408 -16.34 -1.77 -17.30
C ASP A 408 -16.93 -2.81 -16.34
N ALA A 409 -17.63 -2.34 -15.30
CA ALA A 409 -18.34 -3.20 -14.37
C ALA A 409 -19.49 -3.98 -15.03
N GLN A 410 -20.18 -3.37 -15.99
CA GLN A 410 -21.22 -4.02 -16.79
C GLN A 410 -20.62 -5.08 -17.72
N SER A 411 -19.52 -4.79 -18.41
CA SER A 411 -18.79 -5.76 -19.24
C SER A 411 -18.36 -6.99 -18.42
N VAL A 412 -17.85 -6.77 -17.21
CA VAL A 412 -17.51 -7.86 -16.28
C VAL A 412 -18.76 -8.64 -15.84
N ALA A 413 -19.86 -7.94 -15.54
CA ALA A 413 -21.12 -8.57 -15.16
C ALA A 413 -21.70 -9.43 -16.29
N ASP A 414 -21.66 -8.93 -17.52
CA ASP A 414 -22.11 -9.61 -18.74
C ASP A 414 -21.24 -10.85 -19.01
N ALA A 415 -19.92 -10.75 -18.86
CA ALA A 415 -19.02 -11.89 -19.01
C ALA A 415 -19.28 -13.00 -17.98
N PHE A 416 -19.62 -12.64 -16.74
CA PHE A 416 -20.04 -13.63 -15.73
C PHE A 416 -21.42 -14.22 -16.00
N GLU A 417 -22.35 -13.45 -16.57
CA GLU A 417 -23.68 -13.94 -16.97
C GLU A 417 -23.57 -14.91 -18.16
N GLU A 418 -22.79 -14.58 -19.18
CA GLU A 418 -22.48 -15.46 -20.31
C GLU A 418 -21.82 -16.76 -19.84
N ALA A 419 -20.82 -16.67 -18.95
CA ALA A 419 -20.19 -17.85 -18.35
C ALA A 419 -21.17 -18.70 -17.52
N ALA A 420 -22.17 -18.09 -16.89
CA ALA A 420 -23.21 -18.81 -16.16
C ALA A 420 -24.16 -19.57 -17.11
N ASP A 421 -24.54 -18.94 -18.21
CA ASP A 421 -25.42 -19.52 -19.22
C ASP A 421 -24.71 -20.66 -19.98
N ASP A 422 -23.41 -20.51 -20.28
CA ASP A 422 -22.57 -21.56 -20.87
C ASP A 422 -22.43 -22.81 -20.00
N LEU A 423 -22.56 -22.68 -18.67
CA LEU A 423 -22.59 -23.80 -17.73
C LEU A 423 -23.94 -24.52 -17.74
N GLU A 424 -25.04 -23.81 -17.97
CA GLU A 424 -26.41 -24.34 -17.96
C GLU A 424 -26.78 -25.00 -19.31
N ASP A 425 -26.37 -24.42 -20.44
CA ASP A 425 -26.75 -24.87 -21.79
C ASP A 425 -26.03 -26.13 -22.28
N ALA A 426 -24.97 -26.56 -21.58
CA ALA A 426 -24.12 -27.69 -21.97
C ALA A 426 -24.87 -29.04 -22.10
N ASP A 427 -26.03 -29.21 -21.44
CA ASP A 427 -26.84 -30.45 -21.54
C ASP A 427 -27.87 -30.44 -22.69
N THR A 428 -28.14 -29.28 -23.28
CA THR A 428 -29.14 -29.15 -24.35
C THR A 428 -28.58 -29.27 -25.75
N SER A 429 -27.26 -29.41 -25.92
CA SER A 429 -26.73 -29.87 -27.21
C SER A 429 -27.26 -31.28 -27.46
N PRO A 430 -28.24 -31.46 -28.37
CA PRO A 430 -28.83 -32.76 -28.61
C PRO A 430 -27.67 -33.66 -29.01
N ALA A 431 -27.42 -34.71 -28.22
CA ALA A 431 -26.40 -35.70 -28.51
C ALA A 431 -26.49 -36.00 -30.00
N SER A 432 -25.53 -35.48 -30.77
CA SER A 432 -25.53 -35.62 -32.22
C SER A 432 -25.77 -37.09 -32.49
N GLU A 433 -26.94 -37.41 -33.04
CA GLU A 433 -27.31 -38.77 -33.39
C GLU A 433 -26.09 -39.35 -34.08
N PRO A 434 -25.49 -40.44 -33.56
CA PRO A 434 -24.24 -40.94 -34.11
C PRO A 434 -24.48 -41.17 -35.59
N ASP A 435 -23.81 -40.38 -36.42
CA ASP A 435 -23.92 -40.47 -37.87
C ASP A 435 -23.84 -41.96 -38.21
N PRO A 436 -24.85 -42.51 -38.92
CA PRO A 436 -24.89 -43.93 -39.20
C PRO A 436 -23.59 -44.29 -39.89
N VAL A 437 -22.80 -45.12 -39.20
CA VAL A 437 -21.53 -45.69 -39.63
C VAL A 437 -21.66 -46.04 -41.11
N SER A 438 -21.02 -45.26 -41.97
CA SER A 438 -20.94 -45.54 -43.39
C SER A 438 -20.05 -46.77 -43.56
N GLU A 439 -20.67 -47.95 -43.52
CA GLU A 439 -20.08 -49.20 -43.98
C GLU A 439 -19.71 -49.05 -45.46
N GLY A 440 -18.41 -49.10 -45.73
CA GLY A 440 -17.87 -49.51 -47.02
C GLY A 440 -17.23 -48.39 -47.82
N GLU A 441 -15.89 -48.36 -47.83
CA GLU A 441 -15.18 -48.57 -49.08
C GLU A 441 -13.78 -49.14 -48.73
N ASN A 442 -13.58 -50.41 -49.11
CA ASN A 442 -12.26 -51.02 -49.16
C ASN A 442 -11.49 -50.39 -50.31
N ASP A 443 -10.27 -49.90 -50.07
CA ASP A 443 -9.24 -49.96 -51.09
C ASP A 443 -7.85 -50.22 -50.45
N PRO A 444 -7.07 -51.21 -50.95
CA PRO A 444 -5.77 -51.58 -50.39
C PRO A 444 -4.58 -51.00 -51.19
N ALA A 445 -3.40 -51.07 -50.56
CA ALA A 445 -2.06 -50.76 -51.08
C ALA A 445 -1.75 -49.24 -51.14
N ASP A 446 -0.56 -48.75 -50.78
CA ASP A 446 0.75 -49.37 -50.81
C ASP A 446 1.77 -48.57 -49.97
N GLU A 447 2.88 -49.26 -49.65
CA GLU A 447 4.24 -48.70 -49.49
C GLU A 447 4.67 -47.83 -48.29
N THR A 448 5.23 -48.53 -47.29
CA THR A 448 6.62 -48.41 -46.78
C THR A 448 7.22 -47.12 -46.17
N LYS A 449 7.51 -47.23 -44.85
CA LYS A 449 8.81 -47.00 -44.13
C LYS A 449 9.35 -45.54 -43.94
N PRO A 450 10.34 -45.31 -43.03
CA PRO A 450 10.40 -45.63 -41.60
C PRO A 450 10.96 -44.47 -40.72
N GLY A 451 10.55 -44.42 -39.45
CA GLY A 451 11.39 -44.05 -38.29
C GLY A 451 12.13 -42.70 -38.25
N GLN A 452 11.66 -41.80 -37.41
CA GLN A 452 12.53 -40.92 -36.60
C GLN A 452 11.77 -40.47 -35.35
N THR A 453 12.15 -41.04 -34.21
CA THR A 453 11.77 -40.60 -32.86
C THR A 453 12.69 -39.44 -32.47
N PRO A 454 12.19 -38.25 -32.13
CA PRO A 454 13.01 -37.25 -31.44
C PRO A 454 13.20 -37.67 -29.98
N PRO A 455 14.41 -37.59 -29.42
CA PRO A 455 14.65 -37.88 -28.01
C PRO A 455 14.06 -36.78 -27.13
N ALA A 456 13.52 -37.20 -25.98
CA ALA A 456 13.09 -36.34 -24.89
C ALA A 456 14.27 -35.49 -24.36
N PRO A 457 14.05 -34.20 -24.03
CA PRO A 457 15.06 -33.42 -23.32
C PRO A 457 15.16 -33.87 -21.85
N ASP A 458 16.37 -34.25 -21.45
CA ASP A 458 16.79 -34.46 -20.06
C ASP A 458 16.66 -33.13 -19.28
N PRO A 459 16.05 -33.11 -18.08
CA PRO A 459 16.14 -31.98 -17.19
C PRO A 459 17.53 -31.94 -16.55
N THR A 460 18.43 -31.15 -17.15
CA THR A 460 19.66 -30.72 -16.48
C THR A 460 19.31 -29.86 -15.27
N ASN A 461 19.58 -30.45 -14.11
CA ASN A 461 19.52 -29.89 -12.78
C ASN A 461 20.68 -28.89 -12.56
N PRO A 462 20.43 -27.57 -12.41
CA PRO A 462 21.46 -26.61 -12.10
C PRO A 462 21.15 -25.91 -10.78
N ASP A 463 21.25 -26.60 -9.65
CA ASP A 463 21.61 -25.91 -8.40
C ASP A 463 22.12 -26.88 -7.33
N ALA A 464 23.38 -27.27 -7.52
CA ALA A 464 24.25 -27.62 -6.42
C ALA A 464 24.88 -26.33 -5.88
N THR A 465 24.12 -25.52 -5.13
CA THR A 465 24.69 -24.41 -4.38
C THR A 465 25.28 -24.93 -3.08
N ALA A 466 26.56 -24.66 -2.93
CA ALA A 466 27.44 -25.15 -1.89
C ALA A 466 27.03 -24.69 -0.49
N ALA A 467 27.24 -25.60 0.46
CA ALA A 467 27.30 -25.28 1.87
C ALA A 467 28.44 -24.26 2.14
N PRO A 468 28.24 -23.22 2.97
CA PRO A 468 29.35 -22.39 3.41
C PRO A 468 30.24 -23.18 4.36
N GLU A 469 31.51 -23.33 3.95
CA GLU A 469 32.61 -23.76 4.79
C GLU A 469 32.64 -22.95 6.10
N ARG A 470 32.61 -23.68 7.21
CA ARG A 470 33.04 -23.17 8.51
C ARG A 470 34.55 -22.99 8.47
N GLN A 471 35.04 -21.75 8.49
CA GLN A 471 36.41 -21.46 8.91
C GLN A 471 36.54 -21.68 10.43
N PRO A 472 37.56 -22.45 10.88
CA PRO A 472 38.03 -22.45 12.26
C PRO A 472 39.30 -21.58 12.41
N GLY A 473 39.36 -20.79 13.49
CA GLY A 473 40.54 -20.03 13.91
C GLY A 473 40.16 -18.58 14.25
N ASP A 474 40.50 -17.99 15.39
CA ASP A 474 41.65 -18.24 16.25
C ASP A 474 41.41 -17.87 17.72
N ALA A 475 42.29 -18.46 18.54
CA ALA A 475 42.53 -18.22 19.95
C ALA A 475 43.17 -16.85 20.26
#